data_AF-A0A925C678-F1
#
_entry.id   AF-A0A925C678-F1
#
_cell.length_a   1.000
_cell.length_b   1.000
_cell.length_c   1.000
_cell.angle_alpha   90.00
_cell.angle_beta   90.00
_cell.angle_gamma   90.00
#
_symmetry.space_group_name_H-M   'P 1'
#
loop_
_entity.id
_entity.type
_entity.pdbx_description
1 polymer ?
#
loop_
_entity_poly.entity_id
_entity_poly.type
_entity_poly.pdbx_seq_one_letter_code
_entity_poly.pdbx_strand_id
1 'polypeptide(L)'
;MPPADMRLRAIVARARDDAIATWSRLMQGRALEVAAVTVQFVSRLAPANCYGLYAGDGPVYCSGNQTVFVGTAAAGRLMAKFGSQAEAGIAFLIGHEIGHHIQNLNGRFHALSQAIYTSPEAGPDYVRRFELQADCLAGVWIHDSAAWATSSAFRADLLAVLTDIGDDTILAGQASPKVRRVGLHGTGEQRQRWFLRGAQTGDMEACDTFGVSQP
;
A
#
# COMPACT_ATOMS: atom_id res chain seq x y z
N MET A 1 11.57 -24.21 5.15
CA MET A 1 11.08 -23.04 4.38
C MET A 1 12.22 -22.57 3.47
N PRO A 2 11.98 -22.31 2.18
CA PRO A 2 13.00 -21.82 1.26
C PRO A 2 13.66 -20.51 1.76
N PRO A 3 14.94 -20.23 1.46
CA PRO A 3 15.61 -19.00 1.88
C PRO A 3 14.90 -17.71 1.42
N ALA A 4 14.32 -17.71 0.22
CA ALA A 4 13.55 -16.58 -0.30
C ALA A 4 12.30 -16.28 0.54
N ASP A 5 11.58 -17.31 1.00
CA ASP A 5 10.41 -17.18 1.87
C ASP A 5 10.78 -16.64 3.25
N MET A 6 11.96 -17.03 3.78
CA MET A 6 12.47 -16.51 5.05
C MET A 6 12.83 -15.03 4.93
N ARG A 7 13.52 -14.63 3.86
CA ARG A 7 13.84 -13.22 3.57
C ARG A 7 12.56 -12.38 3.42
N LEU A 8 11.59 -12.86 2.64
CA LEU A 8 10.28 -12.20 2.49
C LEU A 8 9.62 -11.96 3.85
N ARG A 9 9.50 -13.00 4.67
CA ARG A 9 8.85 -12.90 5.99
C ARG A 9 9.58 -11.95 6.93
N ALA A 10 10.91 -11.90 6.87
CA ALA A 10 11.70 -10.96 7.66
C ALA A 10 11.43 -9.51 7.26
N ILE A 11 11.43 -9.20 5.96
CA ILE A 11 11.11 -7.85 5.44
C ILE A 11 9.70 -7.45 5.88
N VAL A 12 8.72 -8.33 5.67
CA VAL A 12 7.32 -8.07 6.00
C VAL A 12 7.12 -7.86 7.50
N ALA A 13 7.72 -8.69 8.35
CA ALA A 13 7.59 -8.53 9.80
C ALA A 13 8.22 -7.20 10.27
N ARG A 14 9.43 -6.88 9.78
CA ARG A 14 10.12 -5.63 10.11
C ARG A 14 9.36 -4.39 9.64
N ALA A 15 8.77 -4.41 8.45
CA ALA A 15 7.94 -3.33 7.94
C ALA A 15 6.65 -3.17 8.77
N ARG A 16 5.94 -4.29 9.02
CA ARG A 16 4.72 -4.31 9.85
C ARG A 16 4.97 -3.76 11.25
N ASP A 17 5.97 -4.31 11.96
CA ASP A 17 6.19 -3.99 13.38
C ASP A 17 6.58 -2.52 13.57
N ASP A 18 7.44 -2.01 12.68
CA ASP A 18 7.84 -0.61 12.73
C ASP A 18 6.69 0.33 12.32
N ALA A 19 5.86 -0.05 11.33
CA ALA A 19 4.67 0.71 10.97
C ALA A 19 3.63 0.75 12.10
N ILE A 20 3.35 -0.38 12.75
CA ILE A 20 2.46 -0.44 13.92
C ILE A 20 2.99 0.44 15.05
N ALA A 21 4.29 0.36 15.36
CA ALA A 21 4.89 1.16 16.41
C ALA A 21 4.80 2.67 16.11
N THR A 22 5.05 3.05 14.85
CA THR A 22 4.95 4.44 14.39
C THR A 22 3.52 4.95 14.49
N TRP A 23 2.56 4.24 13.91
CA TRP A 23 1.16 4.67 13.93
C TRP A 23 0.54 4.63 15.34
N SER A 24 0.97 3.71 16.20
CA SER A 24 0.53 3.71 17.61
C SER A 24 0.99 4.96 18.36
N ARG A 25 2.18 5.49 18.01
CA ARG A 25 2.70 6.76 18.54
C ARG A 25 1.97 7.97 17.96
N LEU A 26 1.66 7.97 16.66
CA LEU A 26 0.96 9.07 15.99
C LEU A 26 -0.52 9.12 16.37
N MET A 27 -1.15 7.97 16.62
CA MET A 27 -2.56 7.82 16.98
C MET A 27 -2.71 7.37 18.43
N GLN A 28 -2.10 8.09 19.39
CA GLN A 28 -1.98 7.66 20.81
C GLN A 28 -3.30 7.18 21.44
N GLY A 29 -4.42 7.83 21.12
CA GLY A 29 -5.75 7.45 21.64
C GLY A 29 -6.36 6.19 21.00
N ARG A 30 -5.68 5.59 20.02
CA ARG A 30 -6.15 4.45 19.21
C ARG A 30 -5.06 3.39 18.99
N ALA A 31 -4.04 3.38 19.85
CA ALA A 31 -2.87 2.51 19.72
C ALA A 31 -3.25 1.02 19.69
N LEU A 32 -4.26 0.62 20.47
CA LEU A 32 -4.72 -0.78 20.50
C LEU A 32 -5.37 -1.18 19.17
N GLU A 33 -6.15 -0.28 18.56
CA GLU A 33 -6.77 -0.54 17.27
C GLU A 33 -5.74 -0.58 16.14
N VAL A 34 -4.71 0.28 16.19
CA VAL A 34 -3.58 0.23 15.24
C VAL A 34 -2.81 -1.08 15.36
N ALA A 35 -2.58 -1.57 16.57
CA ALA A 35 -1.86 -2.82 16.81
C ALA A 35 -2.67 -4.09 16.48
N ALA A 36 -3.96 -3.96 16.19
CA ALA A 36 -4.83 -5.10 15.88
C ALA A 36 -4.61 -5.68 14.47
N VAL A 37 -3.95 -4.95 13.57
CA VAL A 37 -3.67 -5.45 12.22
C VAL A 37 -2.76 -6.67 12.24
N THR A 38 -3.18 -7.73 11.54
CA THR A 38 -2.39 -8.97 11.42
C THR A 38 -1.87 -9.16 9.99
N VAL A 39 -0.87 -10.02 9.83
CA VAL A 39 -0.34 -10.41 8.51
C VAL A 39 -0.46 -11.91 8.34
N GLN A 40 -1.06 -12.35 7.22
CA GLN A 40 -1.18 -13.76 6.86
C GLN A 40 -0.53 -14.04 5.50
N PHE A 41 0.25 -15.11 5.42
CA PHE A 41 0.89 -15.54 4.19
C PHE A 41 0.09 -16.67 3.54
N VAL A 42 -0.22 -16.52 2.26
CA VAL A 42 -0.91 -17.55 1.45
C VAL A 42 -0.10 -17.83 0.20
N SER A 43 -0.21 -19.03 -0.37
CA SER A 43 0.53 -19.38 -1.59
C SER A 43 0.11 -18.49 -2.76
N ARG A 44 -1.19 -18.34 -2.94
CA ARG A 44 -1.85 -17.42 -3.86
C ARG A 44 -3.02 -16.78 -3.15
N LEU A 45 -3.19 -15.48 -3.35
CA LEU A 45 -4.37 -14.77 -2.89
C LEU A 45 -5.58 -15.27 -3.69
N ALA A 46 -6.69 -15.46 -2.99
CA ALA A 46 -7.95 -15.94 -3.54
C ALA A 46 -9.11 -15.06 -3.02
N PRO A 47 -10.25 -15.01 -3.75
CA PRO A 47 -11.44 -14.28 -3.31
C PRO A 47 -11.83 -14.54 -1.84
N ALA A 48 -11.69 -15.79 -1.37
CA ALA A 48 -12.02 -16.17 0.00
C ALA A 48 -11.18 -15.48 1.08
N ASN A 49 -10.00 -14.93 0.76
CA ASN A 49 -9.15 -14.26 1.73
C ASN A 49 -9.72 -12.92 2.20
N CYS A 50 -10.38 -12.16 1.31
CA CYS A 50 -10.99 -10.89 1.65
C CYS A 50 -12.37 -10.69 1.02
N TYR A 51 -13.31 -11.60 1.32
CA TYR A 51 -14.73 -11.45 0.93
C TYR A 51 -14.98 -11.16 -0.56
N GLY A 52 -14.13 -11.68 -1.44
CA GLY A 52 -14.20 -11.46 -2.89
C GLY A 52 -13.47 -10.21 -3.40
N LEU A 53 -12.94 -9.37 -2.52
CA LEU A 53 -12.14 -8.19 -2.84
C LEU A 53 -10.69 -8.59 -3.08
N TYR A 54 -10.41 -9.18 -4.23
CA TYR A 54 -9.03 -9.44 -4.65
C TYR A 54 -8.85 -9.22 -6.16
N ALA A 55 -7.86 -8.40 -6.52
CA ALA A 55 -7.21 -8.43 -7.82
C ALA A 55 -5.89 -7.66 -7.75
N GLY A 56 -4.75 -8.34 -7.85
CA GLY A 56 -3.43 -7.71 -8.00
C GLY A 56 -2.27 -8.62 -7.65
N ASP A 57 -1.06 -8.30 -8.11
CA ASP A 57 0.17 -9.04 -7.79
C ASP A 57 0.84 -8.61 -6.46
N GLY A 58 0.20 -7.71 -5.70
CA GLY A 58 0.67 -7.22 -4.40
C GLY A 58 -0.04 -7.84 -3.19
N PRO A 59 0.41 -7.51 -1.95
CA PRO A 59 -0.35 -7.72 -0.73
C PRO A 59 -1.74 -7.05 -0.78
N VAL A 60 -2.65 -7.42 0.13
CA VAL A 60 -3.97 -6.80 0.26
C VAL A 60 -4.40 -6.71 1.71
N TYR A 61 -4.79 -5.52 2.17
CA TYR A 61 -5.45 -5.29 3.43
C TYR A 61 -6.95 -5.58 3.34
N CYS A 62 -7.45 -6.37 4.28
CA CYS A 62 -8.85 -6.68 4.41
C CYS A 62 -9.47 -5.98 5.61
N SER A 63 -10.35 -5.01 5.35
CA SER A 63 -11.00 -4.20 6.41
C SER A 63 -11.93 -5.01 7.32
N GLY A 64 -12.58 -6.06 6.79
CA GLY A 64 -13.55 -6.88 7.53
C GLY A 64 -12.96 -7.73 8.66
N ASN A 65 -11.67 -8.07 8.58
CA ASN A 65 -10.96 -8.84 9.62
C ASN A 65 -9.58 -8.26 9.97
N GLN A 66 -9.30 -7.03 9.53
CA GLN A 66 -8.06 -6.29 9.78
C GLN A 66 -6.78 -7.09 9.47
N THR A 67 -6.78 -7.81 8.34
CA THR A 67 -5.67 -8.68 7.96
C THR A 67 -5.03 -8.23 6.66
N VAL A 68 -3.71 -8.09 6.64
CA VAL A 68 -2.90 -7.98 5.43
C VAL A 68 -2.55 -9.38 4.94
N PHE A 69 -3.04 -9.75 3.75
CA PHE A 69 -2.70 -11.00 3.10
C PHE A 69 -1.54 -10.81 2.14
N VAL A 70 -0.52 -11.66 2.25
CA VAL A 70 0.67 -11.67 1.40
C VAL A 70 0.71 -12.95 0.58
N GLY A 71 0.53 -12.84 -0.73
CA GLY A 71 0.68 -13.96 -1.66
C GLY A 71 2.16 -14.29 -1.92
N THR A 72 2.68 -15.38 -1.37
CA THR A 72 4.11 -15.72 -1.45
C THR A 72 4.59 -15.93 -2.88
N ALA A 73 3.75 -16.50 -3.76
CA ALA A 73 4.09 -16.67 -5.17
C ALA A 73 4.22 -15.33 -5.91
N ALA A 74 3.38 -14.34 -5.58
CA ALA A 74 3.43 -13.02 -6.21
C ALA A 74 4.60 -12.19 -5.65
N ALA A 75 4.77 -12.19 -4.33
CA ALA A 75 5.92 -11.59 -3.68
C ALA A 75 7.25 -12.18 -4.19
N GLY A 76 7.32 -13.50 -4.43
CA GLY A 76 8.49 -14.14 -5.04
C GLY A 76 8.80 -13.62 -6.45
N ARG A 77 7.78 -13.33 -7.28
CA ARG A 77 7.96 -12.69 -8.59
C ARG A 77 8.48 -11.25 -8.44
N LEU A 78 7.94 -10.47 -7.50
CA LEU A 78 8.40 -9.12 -7.23
C LEU A 78 9.86 -9.11 -6.74
N MET A 79 10.23 -10.05 -5.85
CA MET A 79 11.60 -10.21 -5.39
C MET A 79 12.57 -10.53 -6.53
N ALA A 80 12.15 -11.41 -7.45
CA ALA A 80 12.95 -11.75 -8.62
C ALA A 80 13.06 -10.58 -9.61
N LYS A 81 11.95 -9.85 -9.85
CA LYS A 81 11.91 -8.69 -10.74
C LYS A 81 12.83 -7.56 -10.25
N PHE A 82 12.74 -7.22 -8.97
CA PHE A 82 13.39 -6.03 -8.41
C PHE A 82 14.77 -6.27 -7.82
N GLY A 83 15.20 -7.53 -7.66
CA GLY A 83 16.56 -7.87 -7.22
C GLY A 83 16.95 -7.18 -5.92
N SER A 84 17.93 -6.26 -5.97
CA SER A 84 18.38 -5.48 -4.83
C SER A 84 17.32 -4.52 -4.29
N GLN A 85 16.44 -4.00 -5.15
CA GLN A 85 15.40 -3.02 -4.82
C GLN A 85 14.17 -3.67 -4.15
N ALA A 86 14.09 -5.00 -4.15
CA ALA A 86 12.95 -5.75 -3.65
C ALA A 86 12.63 -5.48 -2.18
N GLU A 87 13.64 -5.21 -1.34
CA GLU A 87 13.41 -4.90 0.07
C GLU A 87 12.65 -3.58 0.23
N ALA A 88 13.07 -2.54 -0.49
CA ALA A 88 12.40 -1.25 -0.49
C ALA A 88 10.98 -1.35 -1.03
N GLY A 89 10.80 -2.08 -2.15
CA GLY A 89 9.49 -2.31 -2.74
C GLY A 89 8.52 -3.07 -1.84
N ILE A 90 8.97 -4.16 -1.21
CA ILE A 90 8.12 -4.96 -0.33
C ILE A 90 7.79 -4.19 0.96
N ALA A 91 8.77 -3.50 1.55
CA ALA A 91 8.53 -2.69 2.73
C ALA A 91 7.48 -1.60 2.45
N PHE A 92 7.60 -0.93 1.30
CA PHE A 92 6.62 0.04 0.84
C PHE A 92 5.22 -0.58 0.68
N LEU A 93 5.09 -1.73 -0.01
CA LEU A 93 3.81 -2.39 -0.20
C LEU A 93 3.15 -2.75 1.14
N ILE A 94 3.92 -3.22 2.13
CA ILE A 94 3.38 -3.46 3.48
C ILE A 94 2.97 -2.15 4.16
N GLY A 95 3.78 -1.10 4.05
CA GLY A 95 3.41 0.23 4.56
C GLY A 95 2.12 0.77 3.95
N HIS A 96 1.90 0.56 2.65
CA HIS A 96 0.68 0.91 1.94
C HIS A 96 -0.53 0.15 2.49
N GLU A 97 -0.43 -1.17 2.68
CA GLU A 97 -1.53 -1.95 3.28
C GLU A 97 -1.82 -1.54 4.74
N ILE A 98 -0.80 -1.13 5.50
CA ILE A 98 -1.02 -0.53 6.82
C ILE A 98 -1.66 0.86 6.67
N GLY A 99 -1.35 1.62 5.62
CA GLY A 99 -2.08 2.84 5.25
C GLY A 99 -3.58 2.60 5.07
N HIS A 100 -3.97 1.51 4.41
CA HIS A 100 -5.38 1.08 4.36
C HIS A 100 -5.94 0.74 5.74
N HIS A 101 -5.17 0.12 6.62
CA HIS A 101 -5.61 -0.08 8.00
C HIS A 101 -5.92 1.26 8.70
N ILE A 102 -5.06 2.27 8.54
CA ILE A 102 -5.29 3.61 9.09
C ILE A 102 -6.53 4.28 8.46
N GLN A 103 -6.72 4.13 7.15
CA GLN A 103 -7.95 4.56 6.48
C GLN A 103 -9.21 3.89 7.05
N ASN A 104 -9.15 2.58 7.32
CA ASN A 104 -10.24 1.83 7.94
C ASN A 104 -10.58 2.38 9.33
N LEU A 105 -9.56 2.60 10.16
CA LEU A 105 -9.73 3.21 11.47
C LEU A 105 -10.38 4.60 11.37
N ASN A 106 -10.04 5.39 10.34
CA ASN A 106 -10.61 6.71 10.12
C ASN A 106 -11.92 6.73 9.31
N GLY A 107 -12.58 5.57 9.15
CA GLY A 107 -13.89 5.47 8.49
C GLY A 107 -13.86 5.70 6.97
N ARG A 108 -12.67 5.74 6.35
CA ARG A 108 -12.51 6.06 4.92
C ARG A 108 -13.04 4.97 4.00
N PHE A 109 -13.05 3.70 4.41
CA PHE A 109 -13.69 2.62 3.64
C PHE A 109 -15.21 2.84 3.49
N HIS A 110 -15.88 3.26 4.56
CA HIS A 110 -17.31 3.58 4.51
C HIS A 110 -17.55 4.81 3.63
N ALA A 111 -16.75 5.85 3.79
CA ALA A 111 -16.84 7.06 2.95
C ALA A 111 -16.62 6.75 1.46
N LEU A 112 -15.64 5.91 1.12
CA LEU A 112 -15.39 5.45 -0.24
C LEU A 112 -16.61 4.69 -0.81
N SER A 113 -17.14 3.74 -0.05
CA SER A 113 -18.32 2.96 -0.46
C SER A 113 -19.53 3.88 -0.75
N GLN A 114 -19.77 4.86 0.12
CA GLN A 114 -20.83 5.84 -0.05
C GLN A 114 -20.60 6.75 -1.27
N ALA A 115 -19.36 7.20 -1.50
CA ALA A 115 -19.02 8.02 -2.67
C ALA A 115 -19.24 7.26 -3.98
N ILE A 116 -18.80 5.99 -4.06
CA ILE A 116 -19.03 5.14 -5.22
C ILE A 116 -20.53 4.87 -5.42
N TYR A 117 -21.28 4.59 -4.35
CA TYR A 117 -22.72 4.35 -4.44
C TYR A 117 -23.47 5.57 -4.96
N THR A 118 -23.11 6.77 -4.50
CA THR A 118 -23.77 8.03 -4.88
C THR A 118 -23.36 8.51 -6.26
N SER A 119 -22.13 8.24 -6.70
CA SER A 119 -21.62 8.63 -8.03
C SER A 119 -20.81 7.50 -8.66
N PRO A 120 -21.46 6.45 -9.20
CA PRO A 120 -20.78 5.27 -9.74
C PRO A 120 -19.81 5.58 -10.88
N GLU A 121 -20.16 6.54 -11.73
CA GLU A 121 -19.31 6.99 -12.85
C GLU A 121 -17.99 7.62 -12.38
N ALA A 122 -17.98 8.24 -11.19
CA ALA A 122 -16.76 8.78 -10.56
C ALA A 122 -16.00 7.72 -9.74
N GLY A 123 -16.55 6.50 -9.61
CA GLY A 123 -15.99 5.43 -8.80
C GLY A 123 -14.51 5.13 -9.04
N PRO A 124 -14.04 5.01 -10.30
CA PRO A 124 -12.61 4.81 -10.57
C PRO A 124 -11.69 5.92 -10.03
N ASP A 125 -12.16 7.18 -10.03
CA ASP A 125 -11.39 8.30 -9.48
C ASP A 125 -11.37 8.28 -7.95
N TYR A 126 -12.50 7.97 -7.31
CA TYR A 126 -12.54 7.81 -5.85
C TYR A 126 -11.63 6.70 -5.36
N VAL A 127 -11.60 5.56 -6.07
CA VAL A 127 -10.67 4.47 -5.75
C VAL A 127 -9.23 4.95 -5.92
N ARG A 128 -8.88 5.62 -7.02
CA ARG A 128 -7.53 6.18 -7.21
C ARG A 128 -7.08 7.10 -6.09
N ARG A 129 -7.94 8.02 -5.68
CA ARG A 129 -7.66 8.92 -4.54
C ARG A 129 -7.45 8.14 -3.25
N PHE A 130 -8.24 7.09 -3.03
CA PHE A 130 -8.11 6.23 -1.86
C PHE A 130 -6.77 5.47 -1.85
N GLU A 131 -6.35 4.89 -2.98
CA GLU A 131 -5.07 4.21 -3.13
C GLU A 131 -3.88 5.17 -2.97
N LEU A 132 -3.94 6.35 -3.58
CA LEU A 132 -2.90 7.38 -3.45
C LEU A 132 -2.79 7.93 -2.02
N GLN A 133 -3.90 7.96 -1.28
CA GLN A 133 -3.85 8.33 0.13
C GLN A 133 -3.10 7.25 0.94
N ALA A 134 -3.28 5.97 0.64
CA ALA A 134 -2.52 4.90 1.28
C ALA A 134 -1.01 4.99 0.96
N ASP A 135 -0.63 5.36 -0.27
CA ASP A 135 0.76 5.68 -0.62
C ASP A 135 1.33 6.83 0.22
N CYS A 136 0.55 7.90 0.43
CA CYS A 136 0.95 9.02 1.27
C CYS A 136 1.11 8.62 2.74
N LEU A 137 0.18 7.82 3.27
CA LEU A 137 0.26 7.30 4.64
C LEU A 137 1.48 6.39 4.84
N ALA A 138 1.85 5.60 3.84
CA ALA A 138 3.11 4.86 3.85
C ALA A 138 4.32 5.82 3.90
N GLY A 139 4.24 6.96 3.21
CA GLY A 139 5.22 8.05 3.32
C GLY A 139 5.31 8.63 4.73
N VAL A 140 4.17 8.93 5.37
CA VAL A 140 4.11 9.44 6.76
C VAL A 140 4.79 8.46 7.72
N TRP A 141 4.54 7.16 7.57
CA TRP A 141 5.26 6.14 8.33
C TRP A 141 6.78 6.23 8.11
N ILE A 142 7.22 6.27 6.85
CA ILE A 142 8.66 6.35 6.50
C ILE A 142 9.33 7.61 7.08
N HIS A 143 8.62 8.72 7.21
CA HIS A 143 9.14 9.94 7.83
C HIS A 143 9.62 9.69 9.27
N ASP A 144 8.82 8.95 10.03
CA ASP A 144 8.93 8.77 11.47
C ASP A 144 9.53 7.41 11.89
N SER A 145 9.83 6.57 10.91
CA SER A 145 10.29 5.20 11.11
C SER A 145 11.72 5.14 11.62
N ALA A 146 11.97 4.45 12.74
CA ALA A 146 13.35 4.27 13.21
C ALA A 146 14.12 3.24 12.36
N ALA A 147 13.43 2.24 11.81
CA ALA A 147 14.02 1.19 11.00
C ALA A 147 14.13 1.58 9.51
N TRP A 148 13.26 2.46 9.04
CA TRP A 148 13.06 2.79 7.63
C TRP A 148 13.07 4.30 7.34
N ALA A 149 13.42 5.17 8.30
CA ALA A 149 13.88 6.52 7.97
C ALA A 149 15.21 6.39 7.24
N THR A 150 15.13 6.33 5.92
CA THR A 150 16.20 5.72 5.13
C THR A 150 17.14 6.71 4.46
N SER A 151 18.32 6.21 4.12
CA SER A 151 19.27 6.84 3.21
C SER A 151 18.64 7.23 1.87
N SER A 152 19.30 8.14 1.15
CA SER A 152 18.94 8.52 -0.21
C SER A 152 18.87 7.31 -1.16
N ALA A 153 19.73 6.30 -0.96
CA ALA A 153 19.77 5.10 -1.80
C ALA A 153 18.50 4.25 -1.68
N PHE A 154 18.05 3.94 -0.46
CA PHE A 154 16.80 3.18 -0.27
C PHE A 154 15.60 3.96 -0.81
N ARG A 155 15.57 5.28 -0.61
CA ARG A 155 14.50 6.12 -1.15
C ARG A 155 14.50 6.08 -2.68
N ALA A 156 15.67 6.11 -3.32
CA ALA A 156 15.79 5.95 -4.76
C ALA A 156 15.30 4.58 -5.25
N ASP A 157 15.65 3.50 -4.55
CA ASP A 157 15.17 2.14 -4.87
C ASP A 157 13.65 2.03 -4.75
N LEU A 158 13.07 2.61 -3.70
CA LEU A 158 11.61 2.65 -3.50
C LEU A 158 10.91 3.42 -4.63
N LEU A 159 11.41 4.62 -4.98
CA LEU A 159 10.84 5.44 -6.05
C LEU A 159 10.94 4.74 -7.43
N ALA A 160 12.03 4.02 -7.69
CA ALA A 160 12.17 3.19 -8.87
C ALA A 160 11.11 2.07 -8.90
N VAL A 161 10.88 1.39 -7.77
CA VAL A 161 9.80 0.40 -7.66
C VAL A 161 8.44 1.04 -7.94
N LEU A 162 8.13 2.21 -7.36
CA LEU A 162 6.86 2.92 -7.59
C LEU A 162 6.61 3.26 -9.05
N THR A 163 7.65 3.65 -9.77
CA THR A 163 7.60 3.86 -11.24
C THR A 163 7.17 2.57 -11.94
N ASP A 164 7.77 1.45 -11.54
CA ASP A 164 7.59 0.13 -12.16
C ASP A 164 6.25 -0.54 -11.84
N ILE A 165 5.64 -0.18 -10.71
CA ILE A 165 4.33 -0.69 -10.27
C ILE A 165 3.20 0.34 -10.47
N GLY A 166 3.48 1.45 -11.15
CA GLY A 166 2.47 2.39 -11.62
C GLY A 166 1.56 1.75 -12.67
N ASP A 167 0.27 2.12 -12.67
CA ASP A 167 -0.70 1.55 -13.60
C ASP A 167 -0.30 1.84 -15.07
N ASP A 168 0.32 2.97 -15.35
CA ASP A 168 0.85 3.35 -16.67
C ASP A 168 1.91 2.37 -17.18
N THR A 169 2.88 2.00 -16.33
CA THR A 169 3.93 1.01 -16.67
C THR A 169 3.36 -0.40 -16.82
N ILE A 170 2.48 -0.82 -15.90
CA ILE A 170 1.86 -2.15 -15.92
C ILE A 170 1.00 -2.35 -17.17
N LEU A 171 0.34 -1.29 -17.65
CA LEU A 171 -0.55 -1.34 -18.79
C LEU A 171 0.17 -1.17 -20.13
N ALA A 172 1.27 -0.42 -20.18
CA ALA A 172 2.08 -0.27 -21.40
C ALA A 172 2.59 -1.61 -21.96
N GLY A 173 2.75 -2.63 -21.10
CA GLY A 173 3.15 -3.98 -21.49
C GLY A 173 2.02 -4.92 -21.93
N GLN A 174 0.76 -4.48 -21.96
CA GLN A 174 -0.39 -5.35 -22.25
C GLN A 174 -1.03 -5.06 -23.63
N ALA A 175 -1.12 -6.08 -24.49
CA ALA A 175 -1.67 -5.99 -25.86
C ALA A 175 -3.18 -5.65 -25.91
N SER A 176 -3.88 -5.75 -24.78
CA SER A 176 -5.22 -5.22 -24.59
C SER A 176 -5.40 -4.96 -23.09
N PRO A 177 -5.92 -3.80 -22.68
CA PRO A 177 -6.29 -3.59 -21.29
C PRO A 177 -7.42 -4.58 -20.99
N LYS A 178 -7.09 -5.73 -20.38
CA LYS A 178 -8.12 -6.66 -19.92
C LYS A 178 -8.86 -5.97 -18.78
N VAL A 179 -10.01 -5.44 -19.18
CA VAL A 179 -10.89 -4.53 -18.46
C VAL A 179 -11.31 -5.11 -17.12
N ARG A 180 -10.87 -4.45 -16.04
CA ARG A 180 -11.70 -4.15 -14.86
C ARG A 180 -11.06 -3.18 -13.86
N ARG A 181 -9.75 -2.89 -13.93
CA ARG A 181 -9.03 -2.09 -12.91
C ARG A 181 -7.90 -1.19 -13.47
N VAL A 182 -8.06 -0.72 -14.71
CA VAL A 182 -7.11 0.24 -15.30
C VAL A 182 -7.15 1.56 -14.52
N GLY A 183 -5.99 2.00 -14.00
CA GLY A 183 -5.85 3.32 -13.40
C GLY A 183 -6.43 3.45 -12.00
N LEU A 184 -6.61 2.36 -11.24
CA LEU A 184 -7.18 2.42 -9.89
C LEU A 184 -6.14 2.71 -8.79
N HIS A 185 -4.85 2.42 -8.99
CA HIS A 185 -3.80 2.75 -8.02
C HIS A 185 -3.09 4.05 -8.39
N GLY A 186 -3.19 4.47 -9.65
CA GLY A 186 -2.56 5.68 -10.18
C GLY A 186 -1.28 5.38 -10.95
N THR A 187 -0.80 6.40 -11.65
CA THR A 187 0.46 6.36 -12.39
C THR A 187 1.66 6.33 -11.45
N GLY A 188 2.80 5.84 -11.93
CA GLY A 188 4.04 5.85 -11.15
C GLY A 188 4.41 7.24 -10.63
N GLU A 189 4.09 8.30 -11.38
CA GLU A 189 4.30 9.69 -10.96
C GLU A 189 3.38 10.10 -9.80
N GLN A 190 2.06 9.82 -9.90
CA GLN A 190 1.10 10.13 -8.84
C GLN A 190 1.48 9.43 -7.54
N ARG A 191 1.82 8.14 -7.63
CA ARG A 191 2.23 7.32 -6.50
C ARG A 191 3.47 7.87 -5.81
N GLN A 192 4.51 8.22 -6.58
CA GLN A 192 5.71 8.86 -6.04
C GLN A 192 5.41 10.20 -5.39
N ARG A 193 4.58 11.04 -6.02
CA ARG A 193 4.21 12.36 -5.51
C ARG A 193 3.57 12.26 -4.14
N TRP A 194 2.58 11.38 -3.97
CA TRP A 194 1.88 11.21 -2.69
C TRP A 194 2.74 10.54 -1.63
N PHE A 195 3.50 9.50 -1.99
CA PHE A 195 4.48 8.91 -1.09
C PHE A 195 5.47 9.97 -0.57
N LEU A 196 6.04 10.78 -1.47
CA LEU A 196 6.99 11.83 -1.10
C LEU A 196 6.34 12.92 -0.24
N ARG A 197 5.07 13.29 -0.51
CA ARG A 197 4.33 14.25 0.31
C ARG A 197 4.25 13.81 1.77
N GLY A 198 3.87 12.56 2.01
CA GLY A 198 3.84 11.98 3.36
C GLY A 198 5.24 11.89 3.97
N ALA A 199 6.22 11.40 3.20
CA ALA A 199 7.60 11.24 3.67
C ALA A 199 8.30 12.56 4.01
N GLN A 200 7.91 13.67 3.38
CA GLN A 200 8.45 15.00 3.67
C GLN A 200 7.79 15.64 4.89
N THR A 201 6.49 15.44 5.06
CA THR A 201 5.70 16.16 6.07
C THR A 201 5.59 15.42 7.39
N GLY A 202 5.56 14.08 7.36
CA GLY A 202 5.22 13.27 8.55
C GLY A 202 3.79 13.51 9.05
N ASP A 203 2.95 14.21 8.27
CA ASP A 203 1.63 14.64 8.69
C ASP A 203 0.55 13.92 7.87
N MET A 204 -0.34 13.21 8.57
CA MET A 204 -1.48 12.53 7.97
C MET A 204 -2.44 13.51 7.27
N GLU A 205 -2.60 14.72 7.77
CA GLU A 205 -3.50 15.72 7.17
C GLU A 205 -2.97 16.22 5.82
N ALA A 206 -1.67 16.09 5.56
CA ALA A 206 -1.08 16.38 4.26
C ALA A 206 -1.45 15.35 3.18
N CYS A 207 -2.10 14.24 3.54
CA CYS A 207 -2.55 13.15 2.67
C CYS A 207 -4.01 13.29 2.19
N ASP A 208 -4.54 14.52 2.11
CA ASP A 208 -5.87 14.77 1.55
C ASP A 208 -5.87 14.72 0.00
N THR A 209 -5.92 13.50 -0.53
CA THR A 209 -6.06 13.24 -1.97
C THR A 209 -7.43 13.61 -2.53
N PHE A 210 -8.44 13.82 -1.68
CA PHE A 210 -9.80 14.14 -2.10
C PHE A 210 -10.01 15.65 -2.24
N GLY A 211 -9.22 16.47 -1.55
CA GLY A 211 -9.27 17.93 -1.61
C GLY A 211 -8.55 18.58 -2.80
N VAL A 212 -7.82 17.81 -3.63
CA VAL A 212 -7.08 18.34 -4.79
C VAL A 212 -7.83 18.15 -6.11
N SER A 213 -7.62 19.03 -7.08
CA SER A 213 -8.22 18.92 -8.42
C SER A 213 -7.71 17.69 -9.19
N GLN A 214 -6.41 17.42 -9.09
CA GLN A 214 -5.73 16.27 -9.70
C GLN A 214 -4.85 15.60 -8.62
N PRO A 215 -5.22 14.40 -8.15
CA PRO A 215 -4.40 13.63 -7.23
C PRO A 215 -3.15 13.13 -7.96
#